data_AF-A0A178B3Z0-F1
#
_entry.id   AF-A0A178B3Z0-F1
#
_cell.length_a   1.000
_cell.length_b   1.000
_cell.length_c   1.000
_cell.angle_alpha   90.00
_cell.angle_beta   90.00
_cell.angle_gamma   90.00
#
_symmetry.space_group_name_H-M   'P 1'
#
loop_
_entity.id
_entity.type
_entity.pdbx_description
1 polymer ?
#
loop_
_entity_poly.entity_id
_entity_poly.type
_entity_poly.pdbx_seq_one_letter_code
_entity_poly.pdbx_strand_id
1 'polypeptide(L)'
;MAVDVEAQAPAEGVEMKPTQPQNQEKPATTAPKKPRQRRPNFNELHAKPLPLDVYPLPAFIPHNPISIVRIAISLLSHTLFPPNSHPVVHRAYFSQHTQSIHVTDAASIRALWEQGFWGKGSLSRSEPQWLSTEKKRRGVQAEKTSAEVTQNRREERRQFKLERARAQREAIEQQLRQEGKLDADSSIEELVEDGQATESPQGTIYTPNAGDVVTVSGDMITSEINKSLAQDAPRWGQDDAAAPQDNHVKDEEHLQLTSEEAFFLTYALGTLAVVPGSDFSTGGSLGEPAPAWYLFRLYALHATSPVSESKLQQLQDVYQQHQSSAVIQTSLKPVAAIEPDNAFILRYVVFHHFRSLGWVVRPGIKFATDYLLYQRGPAFHHAEFAIMIIPSYSHPYWTEAPDHESGIEQRRKELGKKDWWWFHRINRVQASVYKTLTLVYVEVPPPWDVSNSGEEFKVDIGHVLKKYTVREVVIRRWSPNRNRD
;
A
#
# COMPACT_ATOMS: atom_id res chain seq x y z
N MET A 1 -9.11 68.94 -46.57
CA MET A 1 -9.05 69.83 -45.39
C MET A 1 -7.93 69.27 -44.52
N ALA A 2 -6.70 69.75 -44.74
CA ALA A 2 -6.08 70.83 -43.96
C ALA A 2 -5.82 70.36 -42.50
N VAL A 3 -4.58 70.00 -42.12
CA VAL A 3 -3.50 70.91 -41.60
C VAL A 3 -3.93 71.41 -40.20
N ASP A 4 -3.21 71.31 -39.08
CA ASP A 4 -1.82 70.97 -38.72
C ASP A 4 -1.72 71.01 -37.17
N VAL A 5 -0.55 70.65 -36.59
CA VAL A 5 0.07 71.32 -35.39
C VAL A 5 -0.54 70.96 -33.98
N GLU A 6 0.17 70.77 -32.86
CA GLU A 6 1.52 71.13 -32.40
C GLU A 6 1.99 70.22 -31.23
N ALA A 7 3.30 70.21 -30.99
CA ALA A 7 3.96 69.61 -29.83
C ALA A 7 4.05 70.59 -28.64
N GLN A 8 4.08 70.10 -27.40
CA GLN A 8 4.86 70.71 -26.30
C GLN A 8 4.97 69.81 -25.05
N ALA A 9 6.20 69.67 -24.55
CA ALA A 9 6.57 69.36 -23.16
C ALA A 9 7.40 70.57 -22.64
N PRO A 10 7.82 70.69 -21.36
CA PRO A 10 7.49 69.96 -20.12
C PRO A 10 7.04 70.89 -18.96
N ALA A 11 6.60 70.36 -17.82
CA ALA A 11 6.55 71.11 -16.55
C ALA A 11 6.79 70.19 -15.34
N GLU A 12 7.52 70.72 -14.36
CA GLU A 12 8.15 70.06 -13.22
C GLU A 12 7.18 69.70 -12.07
N GLY A 13 7.51 68.59 -11.39
CA GLY A 13 7.61 68.47 -9.93
C GLY A 13 6.42 68.80 -9.02
N VAL A 14 5.73 67.76 -8.52
CA VAL A 14 5.27 67.71 -7.12
C VAL A 14 5.46 66.28 -6.59
N GLU A 15 6.37 66.16 -5.64
CA GLU A 15 6.75 64.95 -4.92
C GLU A 15 5.69 64.59 -3.86
N MET A 16 4.93 63.52 -4.06
CA MET A 16 4.02 62.97 -3.04
C MET A 16 4.69 61.80 -2.31
N LYS A 17 5.06 62.02 -1.04
CA LYS A 17 5.57 60.99 -0.13
C LYS A 17 4.51 59.88 0.09
N PRO A 18 4.87 58.59 -0.03
CA PRO A 18 4.00 57.50 0.41
C PRO A 18 4.08 57.34 1.93
N THR A 19 2.93 57.44 2.58
CA THR A 19 2.70 57.17 4.01
C THR A 19 3.01 55.70 4.31
N GLN A 20 3.96 55.46 5.22
CA GLN A 20 4.31 54.12 5.72
C GLN A 20 3.11 53.50 6.47
N PRO A 21 2.79 52.20 6.25
CA PRO A 21 1.83 51.50 7.08
C PRO A 21 2.41 51.28 8.48
N GLN A 22 1.69 51.74 9.50
CA GLN A 22 2.02 51.52 10.90
C GLN A 22 2.03 50.02 11.22
N ASN A 23 3.20 49.56 11.68
CA ASN A 23 3.40 48.24 12.26
C ASN A 23 2.62 48.15 13.59
N GLN A 24 1.47 47.47 13.60
CA GLN A 24 0.85 47.03 14.85
C GLN A 24 1.48 45.69 15.25
N GLU A 25 2.34 45.74 16.27
CA GLU A 25 2.92 44.56 16.91
C GLU A 25 1.81 43.72 17.58
N LYS A 26 1.63 42.48 17.11
CA LYS A 26 0.82 41.46 17.79
C LYS A 26 1.59 40.95 19.02
N PRO A 27 0.98 40.87 20.22
CA PRO A 27 1.66 40.29 21.37
C PRO A 27 1.83 38.77 21.18
N ALA A 28 3.09 38.33 21.09
CA ALA A 28 3.48 36.94 21.01
C ALA A 28 3.43 36.28 22.41
N THR A 29 2.27 35.75 22.79
CA THR A 29 2.18 34.77 23.89
C THR A 29 1.82 33.41 23.31
N THR A 30 2.83 32.70 22.80
CA THR A 30 2.70 31.28 22.48
C THR A 30 3.46 30.47 23.53
N ALA A 31 2.72 29.74 24.36
CA ALA A 31 3.30 28.78 25.29
C ALA A 31 4.21 27.78 24.54
N PRO A 32 5.35 27.35 25.13
CA PRO A 32 6.29 26.46 24.46
C PRO A 32 5.63 25.10 24.23
N LYS A 33 5.32 24.79 22.97
CA LYS A 33 4.81 23.47 22.57
C LYS A 33 5.86 22.42 22.88
N LYS A 34 5.49 21.39 23.66
CA LYS A 34 6.37 20.24 23.95
C LYS A 34 7.00 19.71 22.65
N PRO A 35 8.31 19.40 22.64
CA PRO A 35 8.98 18.92 21.44
C PRO A 35 8.31 17.63 20.98
N ARG A 36 7.82 17.63 19.74
CA ARG A 36 7.28 16.43 19.10
C ARG A 36 8.38 15.36 19.09
N GLN A 37 8.05 14.14 19.51
CA GLN A 37 8.91 12.99 19.26
C GLN A 37 9.23 12.95 17.76
N ARG A 38 10.52 12.93 17.43
CA ARG A 38 10.99 12.89 16.05
C ARG A 38 10.53 11.58 15.44
N ARG A 39 9.91 11.65 14.26
CA ARG A 39 9.59 10.45 13.50
C ARG A 39 10.90 9.69 13.22
N PRO A 40 10.87 8.34 13.21
CA PRO A 40 12.02 7.57 12.77
C PRO A 40 12.41 8.01 11.35
N ASN A 41 13.71 8.02 11.08
CA ASN A 41 14.21 8.38 9.76
C ASN A 41 13.92 7.23 8.79
N PHE A 42 12.81 7.31 8.06
CA PHE A 42 12.41 6.28 7.11
C PHE A 42 13.45 6.02 6.02
N ASN A 43 14.28 7.01 5.66
CA ASN A 43 15.35 6.81 4.67
C ASN A 43 16.43 5.85 5.18
N GLU A 44 16.75 5.90 6.48
CA GLU A 44 17.69 4.97 7.11
C GLU A 44 17.03 3.60 7.31
N LEU A 45 15.77 3.60 7.76
CA LEU A 45 15.00 2.39 8.03
C LEU A 45 14.78 1.53 6.78
N HIS A 46 14.47 2.16 5.66
CA HIS A 46 14.29 1.51 4.35
C HIS A 46 15.46 1.83 3.41
N ALA A 47 16.68 1.83 3.93
CA ALA A 47 17.87 2.06 3.13
C ALA A 47 18.09 0.93 2.10
N LYS A 48 17.77 -0.31 2.47
CA LYS A 48 17.85 -1.47 1.58
C LYS A 48 16.51 -1.71 0.89
N PRO A 49 16.46 -1.75 -0.46
CA PRO A 49 15.21 -1.98 -1.18
C PRO A 49 14.77 -3.45 -1.22
N LEU A 50 15.71 -4.38 -0.97
CA LEU A 50 15.54 -5.83 -1.00
C LEU A 50 16.25 -6.45 0.20
N PRO A 51 15.84 -7.65 0.65
CA PRO A 51 16.43 -8.33 1.80
C PRO A 51 17.73 -9.07 1.43
N LEU A 52 18.61 -8.37 0.74
CA LEU A 52 19.88 -8.88 0.22
C LEU A 52 20.97 -7.84 0.41
N ASP A 53 22.20 -8.32 0.59
CA ASP A 53 23.38 -7.49 0.54
C ASP A 53 23.94 -7.46 -0.88
N VAL A 54 23.94 -6.27 -1.47
CA VAL A 54 24.47 -6.03 -2.81
C VAL A 54 25.87 -5.43 -2.68
N TYR A 55 26.81 -6.01 -3.41
CA TYR A 55 28.20 -5.57 -3.46
C TYR A 55 28.49 -5.02 -4.88
N PRO A 56 28.03 -3.79 -5.20
CA PRO A 56 28.16 -3.26 -6.55
C PRO A 56 29.62 -3.02 -6.90
N LEU A 57 29.97 -3.26 -8.17
CA LEU A 57 31.28 -2.89 -8.68
C LEU A 57 31.46 -1.36 -8.64
N PRO A 58 32.68 -0.85 -8.39
CA PRO A 58 32.96 0.58 -8.49
C PRO A 58 32.55 1.14 -9.85
N ALA A 59 32.13 2.41 -9.88
CA ALA A 59 31.76 3.06 -11.13
C ALA A 59 32.92 3.06 -12.14
N PHE A 60 32.63 2.61 -13.36
CA PHE A 60 33.58 2.63 -14.47
C PHE A 60 33.71 4.04 -15.04
N ILE A 61 34.91 4.59 -14.98
CA ILE A 61 35.26 5.91 -15.53
C ILE A 61 36.27 5.67 -16.65
N PRO A 62 35.86 5.71 -17.94
CA PRO A 62 36.68 5.29 -19.07
C PRO A 62 38.04 5.99 -19.17
N HIS A 63 38.09 7.27 -18.77
CA HIS A 63 39.30 8.09 -18.86
C HIS A 63 40.26 7.91 -17.69
N ASN A 64 39.87 7.16 -16.65
CA ASN A 64 40.69 6.97 -15.46
C ASN A 64 41.18 5.51 -15.37
N PRO A 65 42.46 5.21 -15.64
CA PRO A 65 42.98 3.84 -15.57
C PRO A 65 42.87 3.26 -14.14
N ILE A 66 42.83 4.09 -13.10
CA ILE A 66 42.61 3.64 -11.71
C ILE A 66 41.21 3.05 -11.54
N SER A 67 40.21 3.51 -12.30
CA SER A 67 38.86 2.92 -12.26
C SER A 67 38.88 1.47 -12.74
N ILE A 68 39.62 1.17 -13.81
CA ILE A 68 39.82 -0.20 -14.32
C ILE A 68 40.51 -1.06 -13.28
N VAL A 69 41.60 -0.56 -12.68
CA VAL A 69 42.35 -1.27 -11.63
C VAL A 69 41.46 -1.57 -10.43
N ARG A 70 40.64 -0.60 -9.99
CA ARG A 70 39.68 -0.80 -8.88
C ARG A 70 38.65 -1.87 -9.22
N ILE A 71 38.09 -1.85 -10.42
CA ILE A 71 37.15 -2.89 -10.87
C ILE A 71 37.85 -4.25 -10.95
N ALA A 72 39.07 -4.32 -11.47
CA ALA A 72 39.85 -5.56 -11.56
C ALA A 72 40.16 -6.14 -10.17
N ILE A 73 40.54 -5.29 -9.21
CA ILE A 73 40.75 -5.70 -7.81
C ILE A 73 39.44 -6.20 -7.19
N SER A 74 38.32 -5.48 -7.37
CA SER A 74 37.02 -5.91 -6.86
C SER A 74 36.57 -7.23 -7.48
N LEU A 75 36.74 -7.41 -8.79
CA LEU A 75 36.43 -8.68 -9.47
C LEU A 75 37.32 -9.80 -8.95
N LEU A 76 38.63 -9.56 -8.80
CA LEU A 76 39.57 -10.55 -8.27
C LEU A 76 39.26 -10.90 -6.80
N SER A 77 38.89 -9.93 -5.97
CA SER A 77 38.53 -10.22 -4.58
C SER A 77 37.20 -10.96 -4.50
N HIS A 78 36.21 -10.61 -5.32
CA HIS A 78 34.91 -11.30 -5.37
C HIS A 78 35.02 -12.71 -5.97
N THR A 79 36.00 -12.98 -6.85
CA THR A 79 36.22 -14.34 -7.37
C THR A 79 36.97 -15.23 -6.37
N LEU A 80 37.93 -14.69 -5.63
CA LEU A 80 38.71 -15.44 -4.63
C LEU A 80 37.95 -15.59 -3.29
N PHE A 81 37.22 -14.56 -2.89
CA PHE A 81 36.49 -14.47 -1.64
C PHE A 81 35.07 -13.92 -1.91
N PRO A 82 34.17 -14.73 -2.48
CA PRO A 82 32.83 -14.29 -2.84
C PRO A 82 32.08 -13.83 -1.59
N PRO A 83 31.61 -12.56 -1.54
CA PRO A 83 30.85 -12.08 -0.40
C PRO A 83 29.47 -12.77 -0.38
N ASN A 84 28.96 -13.05 0.81
CA ASN A 84 27.63 -13.66 0.95
C ASN A 84 26.55 -12.59 0.76
N SER A 85 25.70 -12.76 -0.27
CA SER A 85 24.54 -11.90 -0.54
C SER A 85 23.32 -12.22 0.32
N HIS A 86 23.27 -13.42 0.90
CA HIS A 86 22.15 -13.96 1.69
C HIS A 86 22.60 -14.15 3.15
N PRO A 87 22.74 -13.07 3.93
CA PRO A 87 23.17 -13.20 5.32
C PRO A 87 22.15 -13.94 6.19
N VAL A 88 20.86 -13.80 5.88
CA VAL A 88 19.74 -14.42 6.61
C VAL A 88 18.72 -14.96 5.62
N VAL A 89 18.32 -16.22 5.80
CA VAL A 89 17.18 -16.81 5.11
C VAL A 89 16.01 -16.85 6.10
N HIS A 90 14.99 -16.04 5.82
CA HIS A 90 13.81 -15.94 6.66
C HIS A 90 12.95 -17.18 6.53
N ARG A 91 12.33 -17.61 7.63
CA ARG A 91 11.44 -18.78 7.62
C ARG A 91 9.98 -18.33 7.62
N ALA A 92 9.18 -18.96 6.77
CA ALA A 92 7.74 -18.79 6.72
C ALA A 92 7.05 -20.14 6.71
N TYR A 93 5.78 -20.17 7.10
CA TYR A 93 4.94 -21.35 6.97
C TYR A 93 3.76 -21.08 6.06
N PHE A 94 3.36 -22.11 5.32
CA PHE A 94 2.15 -22.06 4.52
C PHE A 94 0.95 -22.52 5.36
N SER A 95 0.02 -21.61 5.64
CA SER A 95 -1.23 -21.92 6.34
C SER A 95 -2.28 -22.38 5.34
N GLN A 96 -2.64 -23.67 5.38
CA GLN A 96 -3.65 -24.25 4.48
C GLN A 96 -5.04 -23.64 4.71
N HIS A 97 -5.41 -23.37 5.97
CA HIS A 97 -6.70 -22.80 6.34
C HIS A 97 -6.92 -21.41 5.76
N THR A 98 -5.90 -20.56 5.81
CA THR A 98 -5.99 -19.16 5.34
C THR A 98 -5.45 -18.98 3.91
N GLN A 99 -4.90 -20.04 3.31
CA GLN A 99 -4.25 -20.04 2.00
C GLN A 99 -3.22 -18.92 1.87
N SER A 100 -2.46 -18.69 2.93
CA SER A 100 -1.51 -17.59 2.98
C SER A 100 -0.22 -17.99 3.69
N ILE A 101 0.84 -17.24 3.41
CA ILE A 101 2.19 -17.51 3.90
C ILE A 101 2.44 -16.59 5.08
N HIS A 102 2.82 -17.14 6.23
CA HIS A 102 2.98 -16.39 7.47
C HIS A 102 4.43 -16.43 7.94
N VAL A 103 4.93 -15.29 8.36
CA VAL A 103 6.22 -15.14 9.06
C VAL A 103 5.93 -14.72 10.48
N THR A 104 6.36 -15.49 11.47
CA THR A 104 6.11 -15.24 12.90
C THR A 104 7.34 -14.73 13.65
N ASP A 105 8.55 -14.98 13.14
CA ASP A 105 9.76 -14.50 13.78
C ASP A 105 9.84 -12.96 13.70
N ALA A 106 9.91 -12.29 14.84
CA ALA A 106 9.89 -10.83 14.93
C ALA A 106 11.06 -10.18 14.18
N ALA A 107 12.25 -10.80 14.18
CA ALA A 107 13.40 -10.30 13.44
C ALA A 107 13.17 -10.40 11.93
N SER A 108 12.62 -11.52 11.46
CA SER A 108 12.27 -11.73 10.05
C SER A 108 11.13 -10.83 9.59
N ILE A 109 10.08 -10.64 10.40
CA ILE A 109 8.99 -9.69 10.12
C ILE A 109 9.56 -8.29 9.90
N ARG A 110 10.43 -7.86 10.81
CA ARG A 110 11.03 -6.54 10.75
C ARG A 110 11.96 -6.38 9.57
N ALA A 111 12.86 -7.34 9.32
CA ALA A 111 13.77 -7.31 8.18
C ALA A 111 13.01 -7.26 6.85
N LEU A 112 11.98 -8.10 6.65
CA LEU A 112 11.18 -8.11 5.43
C LEU A 112 10.38 -6.81 5.25
N TRP A 113 9.88 -6.22 6.33
CA TRP A 113 9.17 -4.94 6.23
C TRP A 113 10.13 -3.78 5.92
N GLU A 114 11.27 -3.71 6.61
CA GLU A 114 12.31 -2.70 6.40
C GLU A 114 12.92 -2.80 5.00
N GLN A 115 13.14 -4.02 4.51
CA GLN A 115 13.92 -4.33 3.31
C GLN A 115 13.01 -4.70 2.11
N GLY A 116 12.06 -3.82 1.79
CA GLY A 116 11.23 -3.94 0.57
C GLY A 116 9.73 -3.95 0.78
N PHE A 117 9.23 -3.63 1.98
CA PHE A 117 7.79 -3.54 2.30
C PHE A 117 7.00 -4.83 2.01
N TRP A 118 7.61 -5.98 2.26
CA TRP A 118 6.98 -7.27 2.01
C TRP A 118 5.84 -7.54 3.00
N GLY A 119 4.75 -8.14 2.51
CA GLY A 119 3.68 -8.66 3.35
C GLY A 119 2.90 -7.60 4.11
N LYS A 120 1.94 -8.04 4.92
CA LYS A 120 1.10 -7.17 5.73
C LYS A 120 0.98 -7.77 7.14
N GLY A 121 1.17 -6.95 8.16
CA GLY A 121 0.94 -7.36 9.54
C GLY A 121 -0.52 -7.77 9.75
N SER A 122 -0.73 -8.87 10.46
CA SER A 122 -2.07 -9.37 10.79
C SER A 122 -2.80 -8.45 11.77
N LEU A 123 -2.04 -7.84 12.71
CA LEU A 123 -2.58 -7.01 13.78
C LEU A 123 -2.14 -5.54 13.69
N SER A 124 -1.04 -5.24 12.97
CA SER A 124 -0.61 -3.86 12.72
C SER A 124 -0.95 -3.35 11.32
N ARG A 125 -1.21 -2.04 11.21
CA ARG A 125 -1.64 -1.39 9.95
C ARG A 125 -0.50 -0.98 9.02
N SER A 126 0.63 -0.54 9.56
CA SER A 126 1.71 0.10 8.80
C SER A 126 3.10 -0.39 9.17
N GLU A 127 3.37 -0.55 10.46
CA GLU A 127 4.63 -1.01 11.02
C GLU A 127 4.33 -2.14 12.01
N PRO A 128 5.16 -3.20 12.09
CA PRO A 128 4.99 -4.29 13.05
C PRO A 128 5.25 -3.77 14.47
N GLN A 129 4.19 -3.31 15.14
CA GLN A 129 4.24 -2.66 16.45
C GLN A 129 3.22 -3.26 17.42
N TRP A 130 2.59 -4.38 17.08
CA TRP A 130 1.52 -4.93 17.91
C TRP A 130 2.02 -5.30 19.31
N LEU A 131 3.13 -6.04 19.40
CA LEU A 131 3.70 -6.45 20.69
C LEU A 131 4.06 -5.26 21.58
N SER A 132 4.66 -4.21 21.00
CA SER A 132 5.01 -3.00 21.76
C SER A 132 3.75 -2.25 22.22
N THR A 133 2.70 -2.24 21.40
CA THR A 133 1.40 -1.64 21.75
C THR A 133 0.69 -2.44 22.85
N GLU A 134 0.73 -3.77 22.79
CA GLU A 134 0.08 -4.63 23.78
C GLU A 134 0.80 -4.59 25.14
N LYS A 135 2.14 -4.58 25.15
CA LYS A 135 2.93 -4.36 26.37
C LYS A 135 2.60 -3.02 27.02
N LYS A 136 2.39 -1.96 26.21
CA LYS A 136 1.95 -0.65 26.70
C LYS A 136 0.53 -0.68 27.25
N ARG A 137 -0.42 -1.31 26.54
CA ARG A 137 -1.81 -1.46 26.98
C ARG A 137 -1.91 -2.15 28.35
N ARG A 138 -1.00 -3.09 28.62
CA ARG A 138 -0.90 -3.78 29.91
C ARG A 138 -0.07 -3.05 30.97
N GLY A 139 0.36 -1.82 30.71
CA GLY A 139 1.12 -1.00 31.65
C GLY A 139 2.58 -1.43 31.85
N VAL A 140 3.11 -2.32 30.99
CA VAL A 140 4.48 -2.86 31.11
C VAL A 140 5.52 -1.88 30.56
N GLN A 141 5.14 -0.93 29.69
CA GLN A 141 6.06 0.04 29.09
C GLN A 141 5.42 1.44 28.97
N ALA A 142 6.14 2.50 29.34
CA ALA A 142 5.60 3.85 29.57
C ALA A 142 5.69 4.83 28.36
N GLU A 143 6.30 4.45 27.23
CA GLU A 143 6.54 5.38 26.11
C GLU A 143 5.43 5.34 25.05
N LYS A 144 4.92 6.50 24.57
CA LYS A 144 3.78 6.59 23.64
C LYS A 144 4.11 6.04 22.23
N THR A 145 3.18 5.31 21.59
CA THR A 145 3.36 4.81 20.20
C THR A 145 2.90 5.84 19.15
N SER A 146 3.48 5.83 17.93
CA SER A 146 3.10 6.74 16.84
C SER A 146 1.62 6.63 16.41
N ALA A 147 1.03 5.44 16.50
CA ALA A 147 -0.40 5.19 16.27
C ALA A 147 -1.28 5.87 17.33
N GLU A 148 -0.89 5.79 18.60
CA GLU A 148 -1.58 6.39 19.75
C GLU A 148 -1.51 7.93 19.70
N VAL A 149 -0.34 8.48 19.38
CA VAL A 149 -0.19 9.93 19.12
C VAL A 149 -1.12 10.37 17.98
N THR A 150 -1.28 9.54 16.95
CA THR A 150 -2.19 9.82 15.84
C THR A 150 -3.66 9.73 16.25
N GLN A 151 -4.02 8.81 17.14
CA GLN A 151 -5.36 8.64 17.68
C GLN A 151 -5.73 9.78 18.62
N ASN A 152 -4.87 10.14 19.57
CA ASN A 152 -5.06 11.29 20.44
C ASN A 152 -5.21 12.56 19.61
N ARG A 153 -4.40 12.75 18.55
CA ARG A 153 -4.58 13.88 17.63
C ARG A 153 -5.88 13.83 16.83
N ARG A 154 -6.50 12.67 16.65
CA ARG A 154 -7.83 12.54 16.00
C ARG A 154 -8.94 12.84 16.99
N GLU A 155 -8.78 12.43 18.24
CA GLU A 155 -9.70 12.73 19.33
C GLU A 155 -9.67 14.22 19.66
N GLU A 156 -8.49 14.82 19.80
CA GLU A 156 -8.30 16.28 19.92
C GLU A 156 -8.93 17.03 18.74
N ARG A 157 -8.72 16.56 17.50
CA ARG A 157 -9.35 17.17 16.31
C ARG A 157 -10.87 16.97 16.29
N ARG A 158 -11.37 15.87 16.86
CA ARG A 158 -12.81 15.60 16.94
C ARG A 158 -13.45 16.49 18.00
N GLN A 159 -12.81 16.62 19.17
CA GLN A 159 -13.22 17.53 20.24
C GLN A 159 -13.19 18.97 19.77
N PHE A 160 -12.10 19.41 19.13
CA PHE A 160 -12.02 20.76 18.56
C PHE A 160 -13.10 21.03 17.51
N LYS A 161 -13.43 20.04 16.66
CA LYS A 161 -14.54 20.17 15.71
C LYS A 161 -15.89 20.22 16.41
N LEU A 162 -16.08 19.43 17.46
CA LEU A 162 -17.31 19.38 18.25
C LEU A 162 -17.52 20.71 19.01
N GLU A 163 -16.49 21.22 19.66
CA GLU A 163 -16.51 22.49 20.38
C GLU A 163 -16.72 23.66 19.43
N ARG A 164 -16.05 23.65 18.26
CA ARG A 164 -16.30 24.64 17.21
C ARG A 164 -17.75 24.61 16.73
N ALA A 165 -18.33 23.43 16.53
CA ALA A 165 -19.72 23.29 16.14
C ALA A 165 -20.67 23.78 17.24
N ARG A 166 -20.39 23.45 18.51
CA ARG A 166 -21.17 23.94 19.67
C ARG A 166 -21.14 25.47 19.75
N ALA A 167 -19.97 26.09 19.67
CA ALA A 167 -19.84 27.55 19.73
C ALA A 167 -20.50 28.24 18.53
N GLN A 168 -20.45 27.64 17.34
CA GLN A 168 -21.19 28.14 16.17
C GLN A 168 -22.71 28.07 16.41
N ARG A 169 -23.20 26.98 16.99
CA ARG A 169 -24.62 26.81 17.33
C ARG A 169 -25.09 27.83 18.37
N GLU A 170 -24.34 28.00 19.45
CA GLU A 170 -24.62 28.99 20.50
C GLU A 170 -24.62 30.43 19.95
N ALA A 171 -23.71 30.76 19.02
CA ALA A 171 -23.68 32.08 18.37
C ALA A 171 -24.90 32.33 17.48
N ILE A 172 -25.35 31.31 16.74
CA ILE A 172 -26.57 31.39 15.92
C ILE A 172 -27.81 31.56 16.80
N GLU A 173 -27.88 30.83 17.93
CA GLU A 173 -28.97 30.95 18.91
C GLU A 173 -29.05 32.37 19.49
N GLN A 174 -27.91 32.95 19.88
CA GLN A 174 -27.86 34.32 20.36
C GLN A 174 -28.29 35.33 19.31
N GLN A 175 -27.87 35.15 18.05
CA GLN A 175 -28.27 36.02 16.95
C GLN A 175 -29.78 35.96 16.71
N LEU A 176 -30.36 34.75 16.66
CA LEU A 176 -31.80 34.57 16.46
C LEU A 176 -32.63 35.14 17.61
N ARG A 177 -32.14 35.05 18.85
CA ARG A 177 -32.75 35.72 20.02
C ARG A 177 -32.71 37.24 19.90
N GLN A 178 -31.61 37.82 19.42
CA GLN A 178 -31.52 39.27 19.17
C GLN A 178 -32.42 39.72 18.03
N GLU A 179 -32.61 38.88 17.00
CA GLU A 179 -33.53 39.13 15.89
C GLU A 179 -35.01 38.91 16.27
N GLY A 180 -35.31 38.48 17.51
CA GLY A 180 -36.66 38.22 18.00
C GLY A 180 -37.36 37.03 17.34
N LYS A 181 -36.59 36.15 16.68
CA LYS A 181 -37.07 34.94 15.99
C LYS A 181 -37.09 33.70 16.88
N LEU A 182 -36.58 33.82 18.12
CA LEU A 182 -36.53 32.77 19.13
C LEU A 182 -37.03 33.35 20.47
N ASP A 183 -37.96 32.63 21.12
CA ASP A 183 -38.49 33.01 22.43
C ASP A 183 -37.43 32.83 23.52
N ALA A 184 -37.60 33.50 24.66
CA ALA A 184 -36.61 33.56 25.73
C ALA A 184 -36.28 32.18 26.34
N ASP A 185 -37.23 31.25 26.31
CA ASP A 185 -37.11 29.90 26.89
C ASP A 185 -36.90 28.78 25.87
N SER A 186 -37.05 29.04 24.56
CA SER A 186 -36.92 27.98 23.53
C SER A 186 -35.48 27.80 23.06
N SER A 187 -35.14 26.54 22.78
CA SER A 187 -33.83 26.13 22.28
C SER A 187 -33.87 25.82 20.78
N ILE A 188 -32.72 25.93 20.10
CA ILE A 188 -32.61 25.53 18.69
C ILE A 188 -32.89 24.01 18.53
N GLU A 189 -32.53 23.20 19.53
CA GLU A 189 -32.87 21.77 19.56
C GLU A 189 -34.38 21.51 19.42
N GLU A 190 -35.23 22.24 20.15
CA GLU A 190 -36.69 22.10 20.08
C GLU A 190 -37.25 22.49 18.70
N LEU A 191 -36.70 23.53 18.07
CA LEU A 191 -37.14 23.95 16.72
C LEU A 191 -36.82 22.93 15.62
N VAL A 192 -35.74 22.15 15.78
CA VAL A 192 -35.37 21.07 14.87
C VAL A 192 -36.22 19.82 15.14
N GLU A 193 -36.52 19.50 16.40
CA GLU A 193 -37.42 18.40 16.78
C GLU A 193 -38.87 18.64 16.36
N ASP A 194 -39.36 19.88 16.46
CA ASP A 194 -40.70 20.30 16.01
C ASP A 194 -40.81 20.47 14.48
N GLY A 195 -39.71 20.23 13.74
CA GLY A 195 -39.67 20.22 12.27
C GLY A 195 -39.74 21.60 11.62
N GLN A 196 -39.56 22.68 12.38
CA GLN A 196 -39.58 24.06 11.89
C GLN A 196 -38.22 24.54 11.33
N ALA A 197 -37.14 23.81 11.59
CA ALA A 197 -35.82 24.06 11.02
C ALA A 197 -35.10 22.75 10.67
N THR A 198 -34.24 22.77 9.63
CA THR A 198 -33.42 21.62 9.25
C THR A 198 -31.94 21.93 9.39
N GLU A 199 -31.19 21.04 10.06
CA GLU A 199 -29.75 21.21 10.33
C GLU A 199 -28.92 20.40 9.33
N SER A 200 -27.95 21.07 8.70
CA SER A 200 -26.97 20.44 7.81
C SER A 200 -25.83 19.79 8.62
N PRO A 201 -25.15 18.76 8.09
CA PRO A 201 -23.95 18.18 8.71
C PRO A 201 -22.78 19.17 8.91
N GLN A 202 -22.86 20.37 8.32
CA GLN A 202 -21.89 21.45 8.47
C GLN A 202 -22.32 22.49 9.51
N GLY A 203 -23.45 22.29 10.22
CA GLY A 203 -23.97 23.20 11.24
C GLY A 203 -24.77 24.38 10.67
N THR A 204 -25.24 24.28 9.42
CA THR A 204 -26.10 25.31 8.78
C THR A 204 -27.57 24.99 9.05
N ILE A 205 -28.32 25.95 9.57
CA ILE A 205 -29.75 25.80 9.88
C ILE A 205 -30.58 26.46 8.79
N TYR A 206 -31.57 25.74 8.23
CA TYR A 206 -32.50 26.24 7.22
C TYR A 206 -33.91 26.35 7.78
N THR A 207 -34.57 27.51 7.60
CA THR A 207 -36.00 27.72 7.90
C THR A 207 -36.87 27.65 6.64
N PRO A 208 -38.13 27.17 6.70
CA PRO A 208 -39.00 26.97 5.53
C PRO A 208 -39.47 28.28 4.85
N ASN A 209 -39.55 29.38 5.60
CA ASN A 209 -39.99 30.67 5.08
C ASN A 209 -38.79 31.63 4.93
N ALA A 210 -38.57 32.05 3.68
CA ALA A 210 -37.56 33.00 3.20
C ALA A 210 -36.10 32.50 3.17
N GLY A 211 -35.46 32.68 2.01
CA GLY A 211 -34.10 32.25 1.69
C GLY A 211 -32.98 33.07 2.35
N ASP A 212 -33.15 33.46 3.62
CA ASP A 212 -32.09 34.09 4.40
C ASP A 212 -31.18 33.01 5.01
N VAL A 213 -29.98 32.87 4.43
CA VAL A 213 -28.92 32.05 5.00
C VAL A 213 -28.21 32.86 6.08
N VAL A 214 -28.43 32.52 7.36
CA VAL A 214 -27.64 33.09 8.46
C VAL A 214 -26.24 32.47 8.40
N THR A 215 -25.29 33.18 7.77
CA THR A 215 -23.87 32.81 7.77
C THR A 215 -23.09 33.74 8.69
N VAL A 216 -22.54 33.19 9.77
CA VAL A 216 -21.66 33.96 10.65
C VAL A 216 -20.25 34.00 10.05
N SER A 217 -19.70 35.20 9.86
CA SER A 217 -18.36 35.41 9.31
C SER A 217 -17.28 34.77 10.21
N GLY A 218 -16.57 33.78 9.67
CA GLY A 218 -15.79 32.80 10.44
C GLY A 218 -14.49 33.30 11.10
N ASP A 219 -14.05 34.52 10.84
CA ASP A 219 -12.71 34.98 11.25
C ASP A 219 -12.66 35.54 12.68
N MET A 220 -13.74 36.12 13.20
CA MET A 220 -13.76 36.63 14.59
C MET A 220 -13.98 35.52 15.62
N ILE A 221 -14.86 34.56 15.31
CA ILE A 221 -15.18 33.41 16.18
C ILE A 221 -13.97 32.50 16.41
N THR A 222 -13.14 32.30 15.37
CA THR A 222 -11.95 31.43 15.49
C THR A 222 -10.91 31.98 16.45
N SER A 223 -10.84 33.31 16.62
CA SER A 223 -9.91 33.94 17.55
C SER A 223 -10.34 33.80 19.01
N GLU A 224 -11.64 33.93 19.29
CA GLU A 224 -12.20 33.83 20.64
C GLU A 224 -12.25 32.37 21.14
N ILE A 225 -12.60 31.43 20.26
CA ILE A 225 -12.59 29.99 20.53
C ILE A 225 -11.16 29.49 20.84
N ASN A 226 -10.15 29.96 20.11
CA ASN A 226 -8.76 29.60 20.40
C ASN A 226 -8.28 30.12 21.77
N LYS A 227 -8.95 31.14 22.31
CA LYS A 227 -8.63 31.77 23.60
C LYS A 227 -9.29 31.02 24.75
N SER A 228 -10.53 30.57 24.60
CA SER A 228 -11.22 29.73 25.59
C SER A 228 -10.64 28.31 25.67
N LEU A 229 -10.33 27.68 24.53
CA LEU A 229 -9.65 26.37 24.48
C LEU A 229 -8.25 26.38 25.10
N ALA A 230 -7.57 27.52 25.13
CA ALA A 230 -6.25 27.64 25.76
C ALA A 230 -6.34 27.69 27.29
N GLN A 231 -7.51 28.02 27.85
CA GLN A 231 -7.74 28.11 29.30
C GLN A 231 -8.23 26.78 29.89
N ASP A 232 -8.99 25.98 29.13
CA ASP A 232 -9.59 24.71 29.58
C ASP A 232 -8.86 23.45 29.07
N ALA A 233 -7.56 23.53 28.77
CA ALA A 233 -6.81 22.35 28.33
C ALA A 233 -6.79 21.29 29.45
N PRO A 234 -7.42 20.10 29.26
CA PRO A 234 -7.43 19.08 30.29
C PRO A 234 -5.99 18.63 30.58
N ARG A 235 -5.64 18.65 31.87
CA ARG A 235 -4.32 18.27 32.38
C ARG A 235 -4.18 16.74 32.34
N TRP A 236 -4.04 16.18 31.15
CA TRP A 236 -3.82 14.75 31.00
C TRP A 236 -2.40 14.38 31.44
N GLY A 237 -2.32 13.63 32.54
CA GLY A 237 -1.10 12.94 32.98
C GLY A 237 -0.60 13.40 34.33
N GLN A 238 -1.28 12.96 35.38
CA GLN A 238 -0.74 12.70 36.70
C GLN A 238 -1.87 11.99 37.42
N ASP A 239 -1.92 10.66 37.30
CA ASP A 239 -2.24 9.73 38.37
C ASP A 239 -2.11 8.31 37.81
N ASP A 240 -1.56 7.44 38.66
CA ASP A 240 -1.46 5.99 38.52
C ASP A 240 -0.37 5.40 37.61
N ALA A 241 0.90 5.67 37.96
CA ALA A 241 2.00 4.75 37.63
C ALA A 241 1.98 3.55 38.61
N ALA A 242 1.05 2.61 38.40
CA ALA A 242 1.12 1.30 39.04
C ALA A 242 2.37 0.56 38.56
N ALA A 243 3.11 -0.05 39.48
CA ALA A 243 4.35 -0.76 39.20
C ALA A 243 4.12 -1.88 38.15
N PRO A 244 5.06 -2.07 37.20
CA PRO A 244 4.90 -3.04 36.13
C PRO A 244 4.85 -4.47 36.68
N GLN A 245 3.74 -5.16 36.46
CA GLN A 245 3.69 -6.61 36.62
C GLN A 245 4.30 -7.26 35.38
N ASP A 246 5.32 -8.10 35.59
CA ASP A 246 6.03 -8.81 34.53
C ASP A 246 5.19 -9.97 34.00
N ASN A 247 4.16 -9.64 33.22
CA ASN A 247 3.36 -10.59 32.47
C ASN A 247 4.02 -10.77 31.10
N HIS A 248 4.68 -11.91 30.88
CA HIS A 248 5.26 -12.27 29.59
C HIS A 248 4.16 -12.32 28.50
N VAL A 249 4.03 -11.25 27.73
CA VAL A 249 3.11 -11.19 26.58
C VAL A 249 3.76 -11.90 25.40
N LYS A 250 3.16 -13.00 24.95
CA LYS A 250 3.54 -13.71 23.72
C LYS A 250 3.20 -12.85 22.50
N ASP A 251 4.10 -12.80 21.53
CA ASP A 251 3.82 -12.14 20.25
C ASP A 251 2.85 -13.01 19.42
N GLU A 252 1.71 -12.43 19.07
CA GLU A 252 0.67 -13.05 18.24
C GLU A 252 0.64 -12.43 16.82
N GLU A 253 1.43 -11.38 16.59
CA GLU A 253 1.55 -10.77 15.28
C GLU A 253 2.35 -11.67 14.34
N HIS A 254 1.82 -11.83 13.12
CA HIS A 254 2.54 -12.46 12.02
C HIS A 254 2.45 -11.56 10.80
N LEU A 255 3.47 -11.63 9.96
CA LEU A 255 3.47 -10.98 8.66
C LEU A 255 2.90 -11.95 7.63
N GLN A 256 1.82 -11.55 6.98
CA GLN A 256 1.15 -12.32 5.94
C GLN A 256 1.68 -11.89 4.56
N LEU A 257 2.30 -12.81 3.84
CA LEU A 257 2.79 -12.64 2.47
C LEU A 257 1.77 -13.19 1.48
N THR A 258 1.64 -12.54 0.32
CA THR A 258 0.91 -13.14 -0.81
C THR A 258 1.73 -14.26 -1.45
N SER A 259 1.09 -15.13 -2.25
CA SER A 259 1.80 -16.19 -2.97
C SER A 259 2.85 -15.61 -3.93
N GLU A 260 2.60 -14.47 -4.56
CA GLU A 260 3.55 -13.81 -5.45
C GLU A 260 4.75 -13.21 -4.69
N GLU A 261 4.51 -12.56 -3.54
CA GLU A 261 5.56 -12.05 -2.67
C GLU A 261 6.44 -13.19 -2.15
N ALA A 262 5.82 -14.24 -1.59
CA ALA A 262 6.52 -15.38 -1.03
C ALA A 262 7.31 -16.14 -2.11
N PHE A 263 6.72 -16.35 -3.29
CA PHE A 263 7.39 -17.02 -4.38
C PHE A 263 8.55 -16.19 -4.94
N PHE A 264 8.42 -14.86 -5.03
CA PHE A 264 9.53 -14.00 -5.43
C PHE A 264 10.70 -14.06 -4.43
N LEU A 265 10.39 -13.96 -3.13
CA LEU A 265 11.40 -14.07 -2.07
C LEU A 265 12.09 -15.44 -2.06
N THR A 266 11.37 -16.51 -2.38
CA THR A 266 11.90 -17.89 -2.38
C THR A 266 12.68 -18.21 -3.67
N TYR A 267 12.07 -18.00 -4.84
CA TYR A 267 12.62 -18.39 -6.13
C TYR A 267 13.59 -17.35 -6.72
N ALA A 268 13.21 -16.06 -6.73
CA ALA A 268 14.00 -15.04 -7.40
C ALA A 268 15.12 -14.49 -6.50
N LEU A 269 14.82 -14.31 -5.20
CA LEU A 269 15.79 -13.77 -4.24
C LEU A 269 16.48 -14.82 -3.39
N GLY A 270 15.88 -15.98 -3.10
CA GLY A 270 16.47 -16.99 -2.22
C GLY A 270 16.55 -16.58 -0.74
N THR A 271 15.76 -15.61 -0.30
CA THR A 271 15.80 -15.04 1.06
C THR A 271 14.70 -15.57 1.97
N LEU A 272 13.81 -16.41 1.45
CA LEU A 272 12.69 -16.99 2.20
C LEU A 272 12.65 -18.50 2.01
N ALA A 273 12.50 -19.22 3.11
CA ALA A 273 12.29 -20.65 3.17
C ALA A 273 10.87 -20.91 3.67
N VAL A 274 10.00 -21.43 2.80
CA VAL A 274 8.60 -21.74 3.15
C VAL A 274 8.48 -23.20 3.55
N VAL A 275 7.98 -23.47 4.75
CA VAL A 275 7.73 -24.82 5.25
C VAL A 275 6.26 -25.19 5.03
N PRO A 276 5.96 -26.33 4.38
CA PRO A 276 4.59 -26.81 4.22
C PRO A 276 4.14 -27.55 5.49
N GLY A 277 3.14 -27.02 6.20
CA GLY A 277 2.46 -27.73 7.28
C GLY A 277 2.86 -27.34 8.72
N SER A 278 1.83 -27.41 9.57
CA SER A 278 1.69 -27.18 11.02
C SER A 278 2.01 -25.79 11.59
N ASP A 279 0.96 -25.25 12.22
CA ASP A 279 0.97 -24.14 13.15
C ASP A 279 1.97 -24.37 14.29
N PHE A 280 2.52 -23.27 14.80
CA PHE A 280 3.60 -23.16 15.79
C PHE A 280 3.29 -23.77 17.19
N SER A 281 2.23 -24.57 17.33
CA SER A 281 1.72 -25.01 18.63
C SER A 281 2.48 -26.17 19.27
N THR A 282 3.43 -26.80 18.57
CA THR A 282 4.25 -27.87 19.17
C THR A 282 5.70 -27.66 18.75
N GLY A 283 6.60 -27.47 19.72
CA GLY A 283 8.04 -27.24 19.52
C GLY A 283 8.81 -28.45 18.97
N GLY A 284 8.28 -29.10 17.93
CA GLY A 284 8.92 -30.17 17.18
C GLY A 284 9.80 -29.60 16.06
N SER A 285 10.86 -30.35 15.74
CA SER A 285 11.82 -30.10 14.66
C SER A 285 11.22 -29.33 13.48
N LEU A 286 11.76 -28.15 13.16
CA LEU A 286 11.32 -27.37 12.01
C LEU A 286 11.47 -28.22 10.74
N GLY A 287 10.37 -28.44 10.03
CA GLY A 287 10.38 -29.19 8.77
C GLY A 287 11.29 -28.57 7.71
N GLU A 288 11.69 -29.40 6.75
CA GLU A 288 12.51 -28.97 5.61
C GLU A 288 11.76 -27.94 4.74
N PRO A 289 12.44 -26.90 4.23
CA PRO A 289 11.85 -25.96 3.29
C PRO A 289 11.34 -26.64 2.02
N ALA A 290 10.16 -26.24 1.56
CA ALA A 290 9.62 -26.70 0.29
C ALA A 290 10.46 -26.19 -0.89
N PRO A 291 10.74 -27.03 -1.89
CA PRO A 291 11.41 -26.62 -3.12
C PRO A 291 10.49 -25.74 -3.97
N ALA A 292 11.10 -24.87 -4.79
CA ALA A 292 10.36 -23.89 -5.59
C ALA A 292 9.34 -24.53 -6.55
N TRP A 293 9.66 -25.68 -7.17
CA TRP A 293 8.72 -26.37 -8.06
C TRP A 293 7.43 -26.78 -7.35
N TYR A 294 7.52 -27.20 -6.08
CA TYR A 294 6.38 -27.59 -5.27
C TYR A 294 5.53 -26.38 -4.91
N LEU A 295 6.16 -25.30 -4.46
CA LEU A 295 5.47 -24.05 -4.15
C LEU A 295 4.77 -23.47 -5.39
N PHE A 296 5.40 -23.56 -6.57
CA PHE A 296 4.81 -23.09 -7.81
C PHE A 296 3.50 -23.84 -8.14
N ARG A 297 3.51 -25.18 -8.06
CA ARG A 297 2.30 -26.00 -8.25
C ARG A 297 1.26 -25.75 -7.15
N LEU A 298 1.69 -25.65 -5.90
CA LEU A 298 0.81 -25.39 -4.76
C LEU A 298 0.07 -24.06 -4.93
N TYR A 299 0.78 -22.98 -5.25
CA TYR A 299 0.18 -21.67 -5.45
C TYR A 299 -0.70 -21.63 -6.70
N ALA A 300 -0.33 -22.32 -7.77
CA ALA A 300 -1.18 -22.46 -8.95
C ALA A 300 -2.51 -23.18 -8.63
N LEU A 301 -2.50 -24.23 -7.79
CA LEU A 301 -3.72 -24.91 -7.33
C LEU A 301 -4.59 -23.99 -6.48
N HIS A 302 -4.00 -23.26 -5.53
CA HIS A 302 -4.73 -22.33 -4.66
C HIS A 302 -5.23 -21.06 -5.39
N ALA A 303 -4.78 -20.80 -6.62
CA ALA A 303 -5.31 -19.73 -7.45
C ALA A 303 -6.72 -20.03 -7.98
N THR A 304 -7.16 -21.28 -7.92
CA THR A 304 -8.50 -21.73 -8.33
C THR A 304 -9.40 -21.86 -7.10
N SER A 305 -10.65 -21.39 -7.20
CA SER A 305 -11.64 -21.47 -6.12
C SER A 305 -12.94 -22.09 -6.62
N PRO A 306 -13.48 -23.13 -5.94
CA PRO A 306 -12.91 -23.81 -4.78
C PRO A 306 -11.67 -24.66 -5.13
N VAL A 307 -10.79 -24.86 -4.16
CA VAL A 307 -9.59 -25.70 -4.34
C VAL A 307 -10.01 -27.16 -4.38
N SER A 308 -9.51 -27.91 -5.36
CA SER A 308 -9.75 -29.35 -5.46
C SER A 308 -8.87 -30.10 -4.45
N GLU A 309 -9.50 -30.59 -3.37
CA GLU A 309 -8.82 -31.36 -2.32
C GLU A 309 -8.12 -32.60 -2.89
N SER A 310 -8.69 -33.26 -3.90
CA SER A 310 -8.07 -34.41 -4.54
C SER A 310 -6.77 -34.06 -5.27
N LYS A 311 -6.74 -32.94 -6.00
CA LYS A 311 -5.50 -32.44 -6.66
C LYS A 311 -4.44 -32.01 -5.64
N LEU A 312 -4.88 -31.42 -4.53
CA LEU A 312 -3.99 -31.01 -3.44
C LEU A 312 -3.37 -32.22 -2.74
N GLN A 313 -4.17 -33.24 -2.43
CA GLN A 313 -3.68 -34.50 -1.86
C GLN A 313 -2.71 -35.19 -2.81
N GLN A 314 -3.02 -35.25 -4.11
CA GLN A 314 -2.09 -35.79 -5.12
C GLN A 314 -0.74 -35.07 -5.13
N LEU A 315 -0.74 -33.73 -5.06
CA LEU A 315 0.51 -32.96 -5.00
C LEU A 315 1.29 -33.23 -3.71
N GLN A 316 0.60 -33.36 -2.57
CA GLN A 316 1.21 -33.68 -1.28
C GLN A 316 1.82 -35.08 -1.27
N ASP A 317 1.12 -36.08 -1.82
CA ASP A 317 1.61 -37.46 -1.92
C ASP A 317 2.92 -37.50 -2.73
N VAL A 318 2.96 -36.81 -3.88
CA VAL A 318 4.16 -36.72 -4.73
C VAL A 318 5.32 -36.02 -4.00
N TYR A 319 5.02 -34.98 -3.23
CA TYR A 319 6.04 -34.28 -2.45
C TYR A 319 6.63 -35.15 -1.33
N GLN A 320 5.80 -35.86 -0.57
CA GLN A 320 6.25 -36.75 0.50
C GLN A 320 7.06 -37.94 -0.05
N GLN A 321 6.63 -38.50 -1.18
CA GLN A 321 7.39 -39.55 -1.88
C GLN A 321 8.76 -39.05 -2.33
N HIS A 322 8.85 -37.81 -2.86
CA HIS A 322 10.12 -37.21 -3.24
C HIS A 322 11.08 -37.03 -2.05
N GLN A 323 10.58 -36.60 -0.89
CA GLN A 323 11.40 -36.42 0.31
C GLN A 323 11.95 -37.73 0.89
N SER A 324 11.17 -38.81 0.83
CA SER A 324 11.52 -40.08 1.49
C SER A 324 12.62 -40.88 0.78
N SER A 325 13.09 -40.45 -0.40
CA SER A 325 14.16 -41.11 -1.19
C SER A 325 14.00 -42.63 -1.39
N ALA A 326 12.79 -43.17 -1.20
CA ALA A 326 12.50 -44.58 -1.37
C ALA A 326 12.39 -44.87 -2.86
N VAL A 327 13.42 -45.53 -3.41
CA VAL A 327 13.47 -46.05 -4.78
C VAL A 327 12.40 -47.12 -4.94
N ILE A 328 11.16 -46.71 -5.19
CA ILE A 328 10.16 -47.54 -5.84
C ILE A 328 9.55 -46.70 -6.95
N GLN A 329 10.12 -46.85 -8.16
CA GLN A 329 9.59 -46.36 -9.43
C GLN A 329 8.31 -47.11 -9.81
N THR A 330 7.31 -47.13 -8.94
CA THR A 330 5.98 -47.64 -9.28
C THR A 330 5.06 -46.46 -9.55
N SER A 331 4.74 -46.24 -10.83
CA SER A 331 3.62 -45.43 -11.35
C SER A 331 3.21 -44.25 -10.46
N LEU A 332 3.99 -43.16 -10.49
CA LEU A 332 3.56 -41.89 -9.90
C LEU A 332 2.22 -41.50 -10.53
N LYS A 333 1.22 -41.19 -9.71
CA LYS A 333 -0.04 -40.65 -10.20
C LYS A 333 0.25 -39.32 -10.92
N PRO A 334 -0.36 -39.07 -12.10
CA PRO A 334 -0.13 -37.82 -12.81
C PRO A 334 -0.59 -36.64 -11.95
N VAL A 335 0.30 -35.67 -11.75
CA VAL A 335 -0.03 -34.41 -11.11
C VAL A 335 -0.93 -33.59 -12.06
N ALA A 336 -1.83 -32.79 -11.51
CA ALA A 336 -2.67 -31.93 -12.34
C ALA A 336 -1.82 -30.92 -13.12
N ALA A 337 -2.06 -30.85 -14.44
CA ALA A 337 -1.47 -29.86 -15.32
C ALA A 337 -1.87 -28.42 -14.90
N ILE A 338 -0.92 -27.50 -15.01
CA ILE A 338 -1.15 -26.07 -14.81
C ILE A 338 -1.55 -25.42 -16.13
N GLU A 339 -2.72 -24.80 -16.13
CA GLU A 339 -3.19 -23.97 -17.24
C GLU A 339 -2.25 -22.77 -17.49
N PRO A 340 -1.93 -22.43 -18.76
CA PRO A 340 -0.98 -21.35 -19.06
C PRO A 340 -1.50 -19.96 -18.65
N ASP A 341 -2.81 -19.75 -18.53
CA ASP A 341 -3.41 -18.51 -18.02
C ASP A 341 -3.83 -18.59 -16.54
N ASN A 342 -3.26 -19.54 -15.78
CA ASN A 342 -3.50 -19.66 -14.35
C ASN A 342 -3.30 -18.31 -13.63
N ALA A 343 -4.26 -17.93 -12.79
CA ALA A 343 -4.30 -16.61 -12.17
C ALA A 343 -3.05 -16.29 -11.32
N PHE A 344 -2.47 -17.27 -10.63
CA PHE A 344 -1.22 -17.07 -9.89
C PHE A 344 -0.05 -16.78 -10.83
N ILE A 345 0.05 -17.48 -11.96
CA ILE A 345 1.13 -17.26 -12.93
C ILE A 345 1.03 -15.87 -13.55
N LEU A 346 -0.16 -15.48 -14.02
CA LEU A 346 -0.36 -14.15 -14.62
C LEU A 346 0.00 -13.03 -13.63
N ARG A 347 -0.43 -13.18 -12.37
CA ARG A 347 -0.11 -12.27 -11.28
C ARG A 347 1.38 -12.24 -10.98
N TYR A 348 2.01 -13.41 -10.86
CA TYR A 348 3.43 -13.53 -10.54
C TYR A 348 4.34 -12.98 -11.65
N VAL A 349 4.03 -13.22 -12.93
CA VAL A 349 4.79 -12.67 -14.07
C VAL A 349 4.79 -11.15 -14.01
N VAL A 350 3.63 -10.53 -13.77
CA VAL A 350 3.52 -9.06 -13.63
C VAL A 350 4.20 -8.56 -12.36
N PHE A 351 4.05 -9.27 -11.25
CA PHE A 351 4.72 -8.97 -9.99
C PHE A 351 6.25 -8.99 -10.15
N HIS A 352 6.78 -10.06 -10.74
CA HIS A 352 8.20 -10.26 -11.01
C HIS A 352 8.74 -9.15 -11.93
N HIS A 353 8.01 -8.81 -13.00
CA HIS A 353 8.35 -7.72 -13.91
C HIS A 353 8.54 -6.39 -13.16
N PHE A 354 7.56 -5.95 -12.39
CA PHE A 354 7.66 -4.67 -11.68
C PHE A 354 8.65 -4.69 -10.51
N ARG A 355 8.78 -5.80 -9.78
CA ARG A 355 9.83 -5.91 -8.74
C ARG A 355 11.23 -5.87 -9.34
N SER A 356 11.44 -6.48 -10.51
CA SER A 356 12.73 -6.44 -11.22
C SER A 356 13.08 -5.03 -11.72
N LEU A 357 12.07 -4.20 -12.01
CA LEU A 357 12.22 -2.78 -12.33
C LEU A 357 12.41 -1.88 -11.08
N GLY A 358 12.41 -2.46 -9.87
CA GLY A 358 12.63 -1.73 -8.62
C GLY A 358 11.37 -1.13 -7.98
N TRP A 359 10.17 -1.39 -8.52
CA TRP A 359 8.93 -0.93 -7.89
C TRP A 359 8.61 -1.72 -6.63
N VAL A 360 8.02 -1.06 -5.64
CA VAL A 360 7.32 -1.73 -4.53
C VAL A 360 5.89 -2.01 -4.97
N VAL A 361 5.56 -3.30 -5.10
CA VAL A 361 4.27 -3.79 -5.59
C VAL A 361 3.38 -4.16 -4.40
N ARG A 362 2.15 -3.67 -4.36
CA ARG A 362 1.18 -3.98 -3.29
C ARG A 362 -0.19 -4.35 -3.85
N PRO A 363 -1.01 -5.15 -3.14
CA PRO A 363 -2.37 -5.46 -3.59
C PRO A 363 -3.24 -4.22 -3.82
N GLY A 364 -3.93 -4.18 -4.97
CA GLY A 364 -4.74 -3.06 -5.43
C GLY A 364 -6.23 -3.14 -5.14
N ILE A 365 -6.68 -4.15 -4.37
CA ILE A 365 -8.10 -4.45 -4.15
C ILE A 365 -8.92 -3.25 -3.64
N LYS A 366 -8.31 -2.38 -2.83
CA LYS A 366 -8.96 -1.15 -2.32
C LYS A 366 -9.37 -0.16 -3.42
N PHE A 367 -8.78 -0.29 -4.60
CA PHE A 367 -9.01 0.56 -5.75
C PHE A 367 -9.51 -0.25 -6.95
N ALA A 368 -10.07 -1.45 -6.75
CA ALA A 368 -10.55 -2.33 -7.83
C ALA A 368 -9.50 -2.61 -8.92
N THR A 369 -8.24 -2.78 -8.50
CA THR A 369 -7.10 -3.13 -9.36
C THR A 369 -6.31 -4.30 -8.77
N ASP A 370 -5.48 -4.96 -9.58
CA ASP A 370 -4.68 -6.10 -9.13
C ASP A 370 -3.53 -5.62 -8.23
N TYR A 371 -2.78 -4.63 -8.71
CA TYR A 371 -1.64 -4.07 -7.98
C TYR A 371 -1.60 -2.55 -7.93
N LEU A 372 -0.84 -2.03 -6.97
CA LEU A 372 -0.41 -0.66 -6.85
C LEU A 372 1.12 -0.61 -6.89
N LEU A 373 1.67 0.35 -7.63
CA LEU A 373 3.11 0.55 -7.71
C LEU A 373 3.53 1.79 -6.93
N TYR A 374 4.53 1.62 -6.08
CA TYR A 374 5.19 2.68 -5.35
C TYR A 374 6.67 2.73 -5.73
N GLN A 375 7.21 3.92 -5.98
CA GLN A 375 8.62 4.07 -6.35
C GLN A 375 9.57 3.68 -5.21
N ARG A 376 9.30 4.19 -3.99
CA ARG A 376 10.10 3.88 -2.79
C ARG A 376 9.33 3.13 -1.70
N GLY A 377 8.00 3.13 -1.78
CA GLY A 377 7.12 2.43 -0.84
C GLY A 377 6.12 3.35 -0.11
N PRO A 378 5.14 2.76 0.60
CA PRO A 378 4.01 3.49 1.19
C PRO A 378 4.39 4.50 2.29
N ALA A 379 5.56 4.37 2.92
CA ALA A 379 6.03 5.31 3.94
C ALA A 379 6.51 6.65 3.34
N PHE A 380 6.88 6.67 2.06
CA PHE A 380 7.48 7.83 1.39
C PHE A 380 6.47 8.60 0.53
N HIS A 381 5.76 7.89 -0.35
CA HIS A 381 4.87 8.47 -1.35
C HIS A 381 3.60 7.63 -1.53
N HIS A 382 2.57 8.23 -2.12
CA HIS A 382 1.39 7.49 -2.56
C HIS A 382 1.72 6.61 -3.77
N ALA A 383 0.89 5.57 -4.02
CA ALA A 383 1.00 4.77 -5.22
C ALA A 383 0.77 5.63 -6.47
N GLU A 384 1.66 5.50 -7.45
CA GLU A 384 1.63 6.25 -8.70
C GLU A 384 0.76 5.56 -9.75
N PHE A 385 0.98 4.26 -9.94
CA PHE A 385 0.26 3.44 -10.91
C PHE A 385 -0.66 2.43 -10.22
N ALA A 386 -1.83 2.25 -10.82
CA ALA A 386 -2.77 1.18 -10.50
C ALA A 386 -2.83 0.21 -11.67
N ILE A 387 -2.49 -1.05 -11.41
CA ILE A 387 -2.24 -2.07 -12.43
C ILE A 387 -3.45 -2.97 -12.58
N MET A 388 -3.90 -3.14 -13.82
CA MET A 388 -4.94 -4.08 -14.20
C MET A 388 -4.36 -5.12 -15.17
N ILE A 389 -4.36 -6.40 -14.76
CA ILE A 389 -3.80 -7.50 -15.53
C ILE A 389 -4.84 -8.02 -16.54
N ILE A 390 -4.42 -8.15 -17.80
CA ILE A 390 -5.26 -8.61 -18.89
C ILE A 390 -4.52 -9.74 -19.64
N PRO A 391 -5.02 -10.99 -19.63
CA PRO A 391 -4.43 -12.03 -20.47
C PRO A 391 -4.66 -11.69 -21.96
N SER A 392 -3.64 -11.92 -22.77
CA SER A 392 -3.66 -11.73 -24.22
C SER A 392 -3.36 -13.05 -24.92
N TYR A 393 -4.22 -13.41 -25.87
CA TYR A 393 -4.18 -14.68 -26.59
C TYR A 393 -3.81 -14.44 -28.07
N SER A 394 -2.76 -13.67 -28.35
CA SER A 394 -2.33 -13.40 -29.74
C SER A 394 -1.36 -14.45 -30.32
N HIS A 395 -0.86 -15.38 -29.50
CA HIS A 395 -0.04 -16.48 -30.00
C HIS A 395 -0.81 -17.35 -31.02
N PRO A 396 -0.20 -17.78 -32.15
CA PRO A 396 -0.88 -18.53 -33.22
C PRO A 396 -1.62 -19.80 -32.77
N TYR A 397 -1.10 -20.48 -31.75
CA TYR A 397 -1.78 -21.61 -31.08
C TYR A 397 -3.26 -21.32 -30.76
N TRP A 398 -3.59 -20.12 -30.27
CA TRP A 398 -4.96 -19.76 -29.89
C TRP A 398 -5.89 -19.49 -31.08
N THR A 399 -5.34 -19.38 -32.29
CA THR A 399 -6.11 -19.21 -33.53
C THR A 399 -6.11 -20.46 -34.40
N GLU A 400 -5.05 -21.26 -34.35
CA GLU A 400 -4.83 -22.41 -35.24
C GLU A 400 -5.23 -23.75 -34.61
N ALA A 401 -5.18 -23.88 -33.27
CA ALA A 401 -5.56 -25.12 -32.61
C ALA A 401 -7.09 -25.30 -32.59
N PRO A 402 -7.60 -26.55 -32.67
CA PRO A 402 -9.03 -26.83 -32.55
C PRO A 402 -9.63 -26.22 -31.28
N ASP A 403 -10.84 -25.66 -31.37
CA ASP A 403 -11.49 -24.96 -30.25
C ASP A 403 -11.65 -25.82 -28.99
N HIS A 404 -11.86 -27.13 -29.15
CA HIS A 404 -11.97 -28.08 -28.02
C HIS A 404 -10.64 -28.25 -27.27
N GLU A 405 -9.50 -28.08 -27.93
CA GLU A 405 -8.17 -28.22 -27.30
C GLU A 405 -7.65 -26.92 -26.72
N SER A 406 -7.93 -25.78 -27.37
CA SER A 406 -7.48 -24.47 -26.91
C SER A 406 -8.42 -23.84 -25.87
N GLY A 407 -9.71 -24.19 -25.87
CA GLY A 407 -10.72 -23.56 -25.02
C GLY A 407 -10.85 -22.04 -25.27
N ILE A 408 -10.39 -21.56 -26.43
CA ILE A 408 -10.23 -20.12 -26.70
C ILE A 408 -11.57 -19.37 -26.67
N GLU A 409 -12.66 -20.00 -27.08
CA GLU A 409 -13.98 -19.38 -27.09
C GLU A 409 -14.45 -19.01 -25.69
N GLN A 410 -14.25 -19.90 -24.70
CA GLN A 410 -14.55 -19.62 -23.30
C GLN A 410 -13.69 -18.46 -22.77
N ARG A 411 -12.38 -18.48 -23.06
CA ARG A 411 -11.45 -17.43 -22.61
C ARG A 411 -11.80 -16.07 -23.22
N ARG A 412 -12.18 -16.04 -24.50
CA ARG A 412 -12.68 -14.83 -25.18
C ARG A 412 -14.00 -14.36 -24.59
N LYS A 413 -14.92 -15.25 -24.25
CA LYS A 413 -16.18 -14.91 -23.59
C LYS A 413 -15.94 -14.30 -22.21
N GLU A 414 -14.98 -14.81 -21.45
CA GLU A 414 -14.59 -14.25 -20.15
C GLU A 414 -13.93 -12.88 -20.29
N LEU A 415 -13.02 -12.72 -21.26
CA LEU A 415 -12.46 -11.41 -21.61
C LEU A 415 -13.53 -10.42 -22.09
N GLY A 416 -14.52 -10.89 -22.85
CA GLY A 416 -15.65 -10.08 -23.32
C GLY A 416 -16.51 -9.50 -22.20
N LYS A 417 -16.44 -10.04 -20.98
CA LYS A 417 -17.08 -9.44 -19.79
C LYS A 417 -16.39 -8.13 -19.36
N LYS A 418 -15.15 -7.88 -19.80
CA LYS A 418 -14.40 -6.64 -19.57
C LYS A 418 -14.71 -5.62 -20.67
N ASP A 419 -15.99 -5.24 -20.74
CA ASP A 419 -16.50 -4.27 -21.71
C ASP A 419 -16.08 -2.81 -21.39
N TRP A 420 -16.53 -1.87 -22.23
CA TRP A 420 -16.28 -0.44 -22.02
C TRP A 420 -16.83 0.08 -20.68
N TRP A 421 -17.94 -0.47 -20.18
CA TRP A 421 -18.51 -0.08 -18.89
C TRP A 421 -17.65 -0.53 -17.72
N TRP A 422 -17.15 -1.76 -17.75
CA TRP A 422 -16.14 -2.25 -16.82
C TRP A 422 -14.90 -1.33 -16.82
N PHE A 423 -14.37 -1.01 -18.01
CA PHE A 423 -13.20 -0.17 -18.14
C PHE A 423 -13.43 1.25 -17.57
N HIS A 424 -14.54 1.89 -17.93
CA HIS A 424 -14.90 3.21 -17.42
C HIS A 424 -15.12 3.23 -15.90
N ARG A 425 -15.69 2.16 -15.32
CA ARG A 425 -15.83 2.05 -13.86
C ARG A 425 -14.48 2.05 -13.15
N ILE A 426 -13.52 1.25 -13.62
CA ILE A 426 -12.18 1.20 -13.03
C ILE A 426 -11.45 2.52 -13.23
N ASN A 427 -11.49 3.08 -14.43
CA ASN A 427 -10.85 4.36 -14.75
C ASN A 427 -11.41 5.50 -13.88
N ARG A 428 -12.73 5.52 -13.62
CA ARG A 428 -13.36 6.49 -12.74
C ARG A 428 -12.87 6.39 -11.29
N VAL A 429 -12.69 5.17 -10.78
CA VAL A 429 -12.09 4.95 -9.45
C VAL A 429 -10.66 5.48 -9.40
N GLN A 430 -9.83 5.18 -10.41
CA GLN A 430 -8.44 5.66 -10.41
C GLN A 430 -8.35 7.19 -10.50
N ALA A 431 -9.20 7.80 -11.34
CA ALA A 431 -9.27 9.24 -11.46
C ALA A 431 -9.67 9.92 -10.14
N SER A 432 -10.58 9.33 -9.35
CA SER A 432 -10.99 9.92 -8.07
C SER A 432 -9.94 9.83 -6.97
N VAL A 433 -9.05 8.83 -7.04
CA VAL A 433 -7.94 8.63 -6.09
C VAL A 433 -6.58 9.08 -6.64
N TYR A 434 -6.60 9.84 -7.74
CA TYR A 434 -5.44 10.42 -8.43
C TYR A 434 -4.33 9.39 -8.74
N LYS A 435 -4.72 8.24 -9.30
CA LYS A 435 -3.79 7.19 -9.77
C LYS A 435 -3.83 7.08 -11.27
N THR A 436 -2.69 6.78 -11.87
CA THR A 436 -2.62 6.46 -13.29
C THR A 436 -2.99 4.99 -13.48
N LEU A 437 -4.07 4.72 -14.20
CA LEU A 437 -4.45 3.36 -14.57
C LEU A 437 -3.49 2.85 -15.66
N THR A 438 -2.86 1.71 -15.44
CA THR A 438 -2.03 1.03 -16.43
C THR A 438 -2.61 -0.36 -16.68
N LEU A 439 -2.97 -0.63 -17.93
CA LEU A 439 -3.36 -1.97 -18.37
C LEU A 439 -2.09 -2.74 -18.69
N VAL A 440 -1.95 -3.92 -18.12
CA VAL A 440 -0.80 -4.78 -18.33
C VAL A 440 -1.27 -6.04 -19.03
N TYR A 441 -0.93 -6.14 -20.32
CA TYR A 441 -1.24 -7.29 -21.14
C TYR A 441 -0.17 -8.35 -20.96
N VAL A 442 -0.59 -9.56 -20.62
CA VAL A 442 0.29 -10.73 -20.50
C VAL A 442 0.02 -11.65 -21.67
N GLU A 443 1.00 -11.82 -22.55
CA GLU A 443 0.94 -12.77 -23.65
C GLU A 443 0.94 -14.20 -23.09
N VAL A 444 -0.16 -14.92 -23.26
CA VAL A 444 -0.32 -16.29 -22.76
C VAL A 444 0.27 -17.28 -23.78
N PRO A 445 1.27 -18.08 -23.39
CA PRO A 445 1.88 -19.07 -24.29
C PRO A 445 0.97 -20.31 -24.45
N PRO A 446 1.28 -21.19 -25.42
CA PRO A 446 0.65 -22.51 -25.51
C PRO A 446 0.80 -23.32 -24.21
N PRO A 447 -0.07 -24.30 -23.95
CA PRO A 447 0.07 -25.24 -22.83
C PRO A 447 1.47 -25.85 -22.80
N TRP A 448 2.11 -25.76 -21.65
CA TRP A 448 3.50 -26.22 -21.46
C TRP A 448 3.62 -27.31 -20.39
N ASP A 449 2.59 -27.51 -19.55
CA ASP A 449 2.56 -28.53 -18.48
C ASP A 449 1.78 -29.77 -18.93
N VAL A 450 2.20 -30.37 -20.05
CA VAL A 450 1.40 -31.38 -20.76
C VAL A 450 1.81 -32.82 -20.39
N SER A 451 3.01 -33.01 -19.85
CA SER A 451 3.57 -34.33 -19.56
C SER A 451 3.76 -34.54 -18.05
N ASN A 452 2.95 -35.45 -17.49
CA ASN A 452 2.86 -35.70 -16.04
C ASN A 452 3.45 -37.07 -15.64
N SER A 453 4.31 -37.65 -16.47
CA SER A 453 4.92 -38.97 -16.22
C SER A 453 6.42 -38.86 -15.96
N GLY A 454 6.92 -39.56 -14.94
CA GLY A 454 8.35 -39.58 -14.60
C GLY A 454 8.78 -38.41 -13.71
N GLU A 455 9.95 -37.81 -13.96
CA GLU A 455 10.45 -36.63 -13.21
C GLU A 455 9.89 -35.28 -13.70
N GLU A 456 9.08 -35.29 -14.77
CA GLU A 456 8.56 -34.07 -15.43
C GLU A 456 7.54 -33.28 -14.59
N PHE A 457 7.09 -33.82 -13.46
CA PHE A 457 6.31 -33.04 -12.49
C PHE A 457 7.11 -31.87 -11.90
N LYS A 458 8.45 -31.89 -11.94
CA LYS A 458 9.29 -30.75 -11.57
C LYS A 458 9.26 -29.70 -12.67
N VAL A 459 8.53 -28.61 -12.44
CA VAL A 459 8.43 -27.51 -13.40
C VAL A 459 9.76 -26.74 -13.46
N ASP A 460 10.36 -26.62 -14.65
CA ASP A 460 11.41 -25.64 -14.92
C ASP A 460 10.80 -24.23 -14.98
N ILE A 461 10.72 -23.60 -13.82
CA ILE A 461 10.12 -22.27 -13.64
C ILE A 461 10.83 -21.23 -14.53
N GLY A 462 12.15 -21.31 -14.69
CA GLY A 462 12.90 -20.36 -15.50
C GLY A 462 12.55 -20.46 -16.98
N HIS A 463 12.41 -21.68 -17.49
CA HIS A 463 11.93 -21.92 -18.85
C HIS A 463 10.47 -21.49 -19.04
N VAL A 464 9.61 -21.75 -18.06
CA VAL A 464 8.19 -21.35 -18.12
C VAL A 464 8.03 -19.83 -18.16
N LEU A 465 8.67 -19.10 -17.24
CA LEU A 465 8.53 -17.64 -17.16
C LEU A 465 9.02 -16.93 -18.44
N LYS A 466 10.05 -17.47 -19.11
CA LYS A 466 10.55 -16.95 -20.40
C LYS A 466 9.53 -17.01 -21.53
N LYS A 467 8.51 -17.87 -21.44
CA LYS A 467 7.45 -17.98 -22.45
C LYS A 467 6.41 -16.86 -22.36
N TYR A 468 6.34 -16.16 -21.23
CA TYR A 468 5.39 -15.06 -21.03
C TYR A 468 6.03 -13.73 -21.43
N THR A 469 5.24 -12.86 -22.05
CA THR A 469 5.65 -11.50 -22.39
C THR A 469 4.70 -10.49 -21.77
N VAL A 470 5.24 -9.43 -21.16
CA VAL A 470 4.47 -8.37 -20.51
C VAL A 470 4.49 -7.11 -21.37
N ARG A 471 3.32 -6.53 -21.65
CA ARG A 471 3.16 -5.25 -22.37
C ARG A 471 2.36 -4.27 -21.51
N GLU A 472 2.94 -3.10 -21.28
CA GLU A 472 2.33 -2.05 -20.47
C GLU A 472 1.65 -1.00 -21.35
N VAL A 473 0.40 -0.66 -21.04
CA VAL A 473 -0.36 0.41 -21.71
C VAL A 473 -0.88 1.37 -20.66
N VAL A 474 -0.27 2.56 -20.62
CA VAL A 474 -0.64 3.61 -19.67
C VAL A 474 -1.86 4.36 -20.17
N ILE A 475 -2.94 4.37 -19.39
CA ILE A 475 -4.16 5.09 -19.73
C ILE A 475 -4.05 6.51 -19.23
N ARG A 476 -4.10 7.46 -20.16
CA ARG A 476 -4.12 8.89 -19.88
C ARG A 476 -5.33 9.54 -20.52
N ARG A 477 -5.87 10.57 -19.87
CA ARG A 477 -6.91 11.40 -20.47
C ARG A 477 -6.31 12.12 -21.66
N TRP A 478 -6.83 11.83 -22.85
CA TRP A 478 -6.47 12.59 -24.04
C TRP A 478 -6.92 14.04 -23.86
N SER A 479 -5.98 14.97 -24.00
CA SER A 479 -6.24 16.41 -23.97
C SER A 479 -5.78 17.00 -25.29
N PRO A 480 -6.67 17.65 -26.08
CA PRO A 480 -6.30 18.22 -27.37
C PRO A 480 -5.07 19.14 -27.29
N ASN A 481 -4.90 19.87 -26.17
CA ASN A 481 -3.79 20.80 -25.97
C ASN A 481 -2.46 20.12 -25.62
N ARG A 482 -2.47 18.86 -25.16
CA ARG A 482 -1.26 18.12 -24.73
C ARG A 482 -0.93 16.91 -25.62
N ASN A 483 -1.83 16.53 -26.53
CA ASN A 483 -1.76 15.30 -27.31
C ASN A 483 -2.02 15.55 -28.80
N ARG A 484 -1.61 16.72 -29.31
CA ARG A 484 -1.87 17.15 -30.69
C ARG A 484 -0.81 16.67 -31.69
N ASP A 485 0.26 16.07 -31.20
CA ASP A 485 1.41 15.59 -31.97
C ASP A 485 1.22 14.15 -32.46
#